data_AF-A0A958Y4L3-F1
#
_entry.id   AF-A0A958Y4L3-F1
#
_cell.length_a   1.000
_cell.length_b   1.000
_cell.length_c   1.000
_cell.angle_alpha   90.00
_cell.angle_beta   90.00
_cell.angle_gamma   90.00
#
_symmetry.space_group_name_H-M   'P 1'
#
loop_
_entity.id
_entity.type
_entity.pdbx_description
1 polymer ?
#
loop_
_entity_poly.entity_id
_entity_poly.type
_entity_poly.pdbx_seq_one_letter_code
_entity_poly.pdbx_strand_id
1 'polypeptide(L)' 'MRNRVFNLIFALLFIGSLTSMSHYDNSISRGDCVEATFDAMEEMQDLGFCDEVAGCVGNYHYAECTGWPVTIEDYKSCLE' A
#
# COMPACT_ATOMS: atom_id res chain seq x y z
N MET A 1 -13.04 -15.66 -20.56
CA MET A 1 -13.07 -16.22 -19.19
C MET A 1 -11.80 -15.93 -18.36
N ARG A 2 -10.72 -15.37 -18.96
CA ARG A 2 -9.43 -15.10 -18.27
C ARG A 2 -9.47 -13.95 -17.26
N ASN A 3 -10.41 -13.00 -17.40
CA ASN A 3 -10.50 -11.82 -16.54
C ASN A 3 -11.24 -12.06 -15.20
N ARG A 4 -11.94 -13.20 -15.05
CA ARG A 4 -12.67 -13.51 -13.80
C ARG A 4 -11.78 -14.18 -12.74
N VAL A 5 -10.68 -14.81 -13.17
CA VAL A 5 -9.77 -15.54 -12.28
C VAL A 5 -8.85 -14.58 -11.52
N PHE A 6 -8.36 -13.51 -12.17
CA PHE A 6 -7.53 -12.49 -11.52
C PHE A 6 -8.24 -11.75 -10.38
N ASN A 7 -9.54 -11.51 -10.53
CA ASN A 7 -10.35 -10.81 -9.52
C ASN A 7 -10.58 -11.66 -8.25
N LEU A 8 -10.60 -12.99 -8.38
CA LEU A 8 -10.77 -13.91 -7.26
C LEU A 8 -9.47 -14.13 -6.45
N ILE A 9 -8.30 -14.05 -7.10
CA ILE A 9 -7.00 -14.18 -6.42
C ILE A 9 -6.74 -12.94 -5.56
N PHE A 10 -7.04 -11.74 -6.06
CA PHE A 10 -6.93 -10.50 -5.30
C PHE A 10 -7.83 -10.49 -4.06
N ALA A 11 -9.06 -10.99 -4.19
CA ALA A 11 -10.00 -11.08 -3.06
C ALA A 11 -9.57 -12.10 -1.99
N LEU A 12 -8.92 -13.21 -2.39
CA LEU A 12 -8.41 -14.21 -1.45
C LEU A 12 -7.15 -13.75 -0.71
N LEU A 13 -6.29 -12.95 -1.35
CA LEU A 13 -5.14 -12.32 -0.68
C LEU A 13 -5.59 -11.26 0.33
N PHE A 14 -6.65 -10.51 0.03
CA PHE A 14 -7.16 -9.45 0.92
C PHE A 14 -7.78 -10.00 2.23
N ILE A 15 -8.36 -11.21 2.21
CA ILE A 15 -8.97 -11.81 3.40
C ILE A 15 -7.92 -12.47 4.31
N GLY A 16 -6.83 -13.01 3.75
CA GLY A 16 -5.75 -13.63 4.53
C GLY A 16 -5.05 -12.65 5.48
N SER A 17 -4.97 -11.37 5.09
CA SER A 17 -4.35 -10.30 5.88
C SER A 17 -5.19 -9.83 7.06
N LEU A 18 -6.50 -10.11 7.09
CA LEU A 18 -7.38 -9.74 8.21
C LEU A 18 -7.29 -10.71 9.40
N THR A 19 -6.75 -11.92 9.20
CA THR A 19 -6.66 -12.97 10.23
C THR A 19 -5.34 -13.01 11.01
N SER A 20 -4.31 -12.21 10.65
CA SER A 20 -3.04 -12.15 11.40
C SER A 20 -2.99 -11.03 12.46
N MET A 21 -4.12 -10.38 12.73
CA MET A 21 -4.25 -9.21 13.61
C MET A 21 -4.21 -9.55 15.12
N SER A 22 -3.38 -10.52 15.52
CA SER A 22 -3.20 -10.93 16.92
C SER A 22 -1.76 -10.82 17.43
N HIS A 23 -0.84 -10.21 16.67
CA HIS A 23 0.53 -9.93 17.12
C HIS A 23 1.11 -8.60 16.59
N TYR A 24 0.32 -7.52 16.58
CA TYR A 24 0.89 -6.18 16.38
C TYR A 24 1.32 -5.61 17.74
N ASP A 25 2.59 -5.83 18.07
CA ASP A 25 3.30 -5.02 19.06
C ASP A 25 3.17 -3.55 18.64
N ASN A 26 2.68 -2.72 19.55
CA ASN A 26 2.30 -1.32 19.36
C ASN A 26 3.51 -0.37 19.22
N SER A 27 4.57 -0.80 18.56
CA SER A 27 5.78 0.00 18.33
C SER A 27 6.26 -0.16 16.89
N ILE A 28 5.42 0.18 15.91
CA ILE A 28 5.92 0.48 14.57
C ILE A 28 6.92 1.63 14.74
N SER A 29 8.20 1.35 14.52
CA SER A 29 9.24 2.36 14.59
C SER A 29 9.09 3.27 13.38
N ARG A 30 9.43 4.55 13.54
CA ARG A 30 9.47 5.49 12.40
C ARG A 30 10.37 4.99 11.26
N GLY A 31 11.37 4.16 11.57
CA GLY A 31 12.23 3.51 10.57
C GLY A 31 11.47 2.53 9.69
N ASP A 32 10.58 1.72 10.28
CA ASP A 32 9.81 0.69 9.59
C ASP A 32 8.84 1.31 8.58
N CYS A 33 8.24 2.47 8.91
CA CYS A 33 7.39 3.20 7.97
C CYS A 33 8.16 3.82 6.80
N VAL A 34 9.42 4.23 7.02
CA VAL A 34 10.25 4.80 5.93
C VAL A 34 10.64 3.71 4.95
N GLU A 35 11.07 2.55 5.45
CA GLU A 35 11.42 1.39 4.61
C GLU A 35 10.20 0.92 3.81
N ALA A 36 9.06 0.69 4.47
CA ALA A 36 7.81 0.32 3.80
C ALA A 36 7.36 1.34 2.74
N THR A 37 7.63 2.64 2.96
CA THR A 37 7.35 3.68 1.98
C THR A 37 8.22 3.57 0.74
N PHE A 38 9.52 3.34 0.90
CA PHE A 38 10.41 3.18 -0.24
C PHE A 38 10.11 1.89 -1.01
N ASP A 39 9.80 0.79 -0.31
CA ASP A 39 9.39 -0.46 -0.94
C ASP A 39 8.11 -0.27 -1.79
N ALA A 40 7.12 0.45 -1.26
CA ALA A 40 5.90 0.77 -2.00
C ALA A 40 6.16 1.67 -3.23
N MET A 41 7.12 2.59 -3.14
CA MET A 41 7.54 3.43 -4.26
C MET A 41 8.25 2.62 -5.35
N GLU A 42 9.13 1.70 -4.97
CA GLU A 42 9.83 0.79 -5.89
C GLU A 42 8.83 -0.13 -6.60
N GLU A 43 7.84 -0.67 -5.89
CA GLU A 43 6.77 -1.47 -6.49
C GLU A 43 5.96 -0.68 -7.53
N MET A 44 5.66 0.59 -7.26
CA MET A 44 4.98 1.46 -8.23
C MET A 44 5.83 1.73 -9.47
N GLN A 45 7.14 1.93 -9.31
CA GLN A 45 8.06 2.08 -10.44
C GLN A 45 8.16 0.79 -11.27
N ASP A 46 8.20 -0.38 -10.62
CA ASP A 46 8.19 -1.69 -11.26
C ASP A 46 6.90 -1.95 -12.05
N LEU A 47 5.78 -1.39 -11.59
CA LEU A 47 4.50 -1.39 -12.32
C LEU A 47 4.47 -0.41 -13.51
N GLY A 48 5.53 0.38 -13.71
CA GLY A 48 5.70 1.30 -14.82
C GLY A 48 5.16 2.70 -14.58
N PHE A 49 4.87 3.07 -13.32
CA PHE A 49 4.51 4.44 -12.96
C PHE A 49 5.76 5.32 -12.86
N CYS A 50 5.60 6.64 -13.11
CA CYS A 50 6.70 7.58 -12.97
C CYS A 50 6.99 7.91 -11.50
N ASP A 51 8.19 8.43 -11.24
CA ASP A 51 8.67 8.80 -9.89
C ASP A 51 7.73 9.77 -9.17
N GLU A 52 7.02 10.62 -9.90
CA GLU A 52 6.05 11.57 -9.35
C GLU A 52 4.82 10.86 -8.76
N VAL A 53 4.30 9.87 -9.48
CA VAL A 53 3.18 9.03 -9.02
C VAL A 53 3.62 8.14 -7.87
N ALA A 54 4.78 7.49 -8.00
CA ALA A 54 5.35 6.66 -6.95
C ALA A 54 5.57 7.48 -5.67
N GLY A 55 6.17 8.67 -5.77
CA GLY A 55 6.37 9.57 -4.63
C GLY A 55 5.06 10.06 -4.00
N CYS A 56 4.04 10.33 -4.81
CA CYS A 56 2.71 10.69 -4.31
C CYS A 56 2.09 9.54 -3.48
N VAL A 57 2.12 8.31 -4.01
CA VAL A 57 1.64 7.12 -3.30
C VAL A 57 2.47 6.83 -2.05
N GLY A 58 3.80 7.00 -2.12
CA GLY A 58 4.71 6.85 -0.99
C GLY A 58 4.37 7.80 0.16
N ASN A 59 4.05 9.06 -0.12
CA ASN A 59 3.65 10.01 0.92
C ASN A 59 2.37 9.60 1.65
N TYR A 60 1.38 9.11 0.93
CA TYR A 60 0.14 8.61 1.54
C TYR A 60 0.37 7.30 2.30
N HIS A 61 1.22 6.41 1.80
CA HIS A 61 1.61 5.21 2.52
C HIS A 61 2.35 5.52 3.82
N TYR A 62 3.26 6.50 3.81
CA TYR A 62 3.93 6.99 5.02
C TYR A 62 2.94 7.60 6.02
N ALA A 63 1.99 8.39 5.52
CA ALA A 63 0.95 9.00 6.34
C ALA A 63 0.08 7.92 7.01
N GLU A 64 -0.40 6.93 6.25
CA GLU A 64 -1.15 5.78 6.77
C GLU A 64 -0.34 5.02 7.82
N CYS A 65 0.91 4.68 7.52
CA CYS A 65 1.79 3.93 8.44
C CYS A 65 2.04 4.69 9.76
N THR A 66 2.11 6.02 9.70
CA THR A 66 2.26 6.87 10.88
C THR A 66 0.94 7.19 11.60
N GLY A 67 -0.17 6.61 11.16
CA GLY A 67 -1.49 6.69 11.80
C GLY A 67 -2.34 7.87 11.34
N TRP A 68 -1.99 8.54 10.24
CA TRP A 68 -2.83 9.56 9.64
C TRP A 68 -3.99 8.91 8.89
N PRO A 69 -5.20 9.49 8.95
CA PRO A 69 -6.34 8.96 8.21
C PRO A 69 -6.13 9.25 6.71
N VAL A 70 -5.88 8.18 5.95
CA VAL A 70 -5.76 8.21 4.49
C VAL A 70 -6.91 7.41 3.89
N THR A 71 -7.46 7.91 2.80
CA THR A 71 -8.57 7.30 2.06
C THR A 71 -8.09 6.74 0.72
N ILE A 72 -8.90 5.86 0.12
CA ILE A 72 -8.62 5.34 -1.22
C ILE A 72 -8.65 6.48 -2.26
N GLU A 73 -9.47 7.50 -2.04
CA GLU A 73 -9.58 8.69 -2.88
C GLU A 73 -8.25 9.48 -2.91
N ASP A 74 -7.52 9.53 -1.80
CA ASP A 74 -6.21 10.17 -1.73
C ASP A 74 -5.20 9.47 -2.65
N TYR A 75 -5.16 8.14 -2.66
CA TYR A 75 -4.33 7.37 -3.59
C TYR A 75 -4.74 7.53 -5.05
N LYS A 76 -6.05 7.60 -5.34
CA LYS A 76 -6.54 7.82 -6.70
C LYS A 76 -6.09 9.17 -7.26
N SER A 77 -6.00 10.20 -6.42
CA SER A 77 -5.53 11.53 -6.84
C SER A 77 -4.08 11.52 -7.35
N CYS A 78 -3.28 10.51 -6.98
CA CYS A 78 -1.92 10.33 -7.50
C CYS A 78 -1.88 9.74 -8.91
N LEU A 79 -2.97 9.13 -9.37
CA LEU A 79 -3.04 8.41 -10.65
C LEU A 79 -3.75 9.21 -11.76
N GLU A 80 -4.28 10.39 -11.42
CA GLU A 80 -5.01 11.31 -12.32
C GLU A 80 -4.08 12.41 -12.86
#